data_AF-A0A7C3SLV3-F1
#
_entry.id   AF-A0A7C3SLV3-F1
#
_cell.length_a   1.000
_cell.length_b   1.000
_cell.length_c   1.000
_cell.angle_alpha   90.00
_cell.angle_beta   90.00
_cell.angle_gamma   90.00
#
_symmetry.space_group_name_H-M   'P 1'
#
loop_
_entity.id
_entity.type
_entity.pdbx_description
1 polymer ?
#
loop_
_entity_poly.entity_id
_entity_poly.type
_entity_poly.pdbx_seq_one_letter_code
_entity_poly.pdbx_strand_id
1 'polypeptide(L)'
;MMEDVAELVSGVLLPLVEDTPPRFRSAAAAMLALALARCGADYRPALSRVRSSYLRALVHAELPVYLPGEWRLHLSRALRHAVGLSPSRKCVVLARLAESACALGIQPDGYLGAALASVWVCSRGARARLAVVLAGCGRVEEALGLVGDQPAAAVEVAVRAPWHPGAARAGVEAVQRIRSWRRRVAMISRLLVGGVTGGAKPDEVARGLASVLPLRGTIEDVYLSLVISRNLAEAGWAGLARGRVEQLLGTSLPLDVLPHWVAELYLQVAYHYAGLPAALRLAEGAGPLRGYLSASLVEYATSFYARSGRGEEVCG
;
A
#
# COMPACT_ATOMS: atom_id res chain seq x y z
N MET A 1 4.38 -7.70 20.27
CA MET A 1 3.67 -7.14 19.08
C MET A 1 3.64 -8.11 17.91
N MET A 2 4.76 -8.57 17.35
CA MET A 2 4.73 -9.45 16.16
C MET A 2 4.18 -10.85 16.46
N GLU A 3 4.48 -11.42 17.64
CA GLU A 3 3.89 -12.68 18.11
C GLU A 3 2.37 -12.53 18.36
N ASP A 4 1.95 -11.46 19.03
CA ASP A 4 0.53 -11.14 19.27
C ASP A 4 -0.27 -10.99 17.96
N VAL A 5 0.36 -10.43 16.92
CA VAL A 5 -0.26 -10.31 15.59
C VAL A 5 -0.37 -11.67 14.90
N ALA A 6 0.63 -12.54 15.02
CA ALA A 6 0.57 -13.89 14.46
C ALA A 6 -0.53 -14.74 15.13
N GLU A 7 -0.67 -14.64 16.45
CA GLU A 7 -1.73 -15.30 17.21
C GLU A 7 -3.11 -14.74 16.85
N LEU A 8 -3.25 -13.41 16.81
CA LEU A 8 -4.48 -12.75 16.35
C LEU A 8 -4.90 -13.23 14.96
N VAL A 9 -3.95 -13.29 14.02
CA VAL A 9 -4.27 -13.72 12.65
C VAL A 9 -4.67 -15.19 12.60
N SER A 10 -3.91 -16.07 13.23
CA SER A 10 -4.13 -17.52 13.17
C SER A 10 -5.37 -17.96 13.96
N GLY A 11 -5.57 -17.40 15.15
CA GLY A 11 -6.62 -17.79 16.09
C GLY A 11 -7.95 -17.07 15.89
N VAL A 12 -7.92 -15.79 15.45
CA VAL A 12 -9.12 -14.94 15.40
C VAL A 12 -9.50 -14.55 13.98
N LEU A 13 -8.57 -14.01 13.19
CA LEU A 13 -8.92 -13.41 11.90
C LEU A 13 -9.11 -14.43 10.78
N LEU A 14 -8.35 -15.51 10.77
CA LEU A 14 -8.45 -16.53 9.73
C LEU A 14 -9.84 -17.20 9.67
N PRO A 15 -10.50 -17.56 10.81
CA PRO A 15 -11.90 -17.97 10.80
C PRO A 15 -12.86 -16.93 10.20
N LEU A 16 -12.66 -15.64 10.49
CA LEU A 16 -13.51 -14.55 10.00
C LEU A 16 -13.43 -14.34 8.47
N VAL A 17 -12.38 -14.85 7.82
CA VAL A 17 -12.28 -14.84 6.36
C VAL A 17 -13.39 -15.67 5.72
N GLU A 18 -13.84 -16.75 6.34
CA GLU A 18 -14.90 -17.59 5.76
C GLU A 18 -16.24 -16.86 5.72
N ASP A 19 -16.52 -16.04 6.74
CA ASP A 19 -17.71 -15.19 6.84
C ASP A 19 -17.66 -13.95 5.92
N THR A 20 -16.50 -13.66 5.34
CA THR A 20 -16.32 -12.51 4.44
C THR A 20 -17.05 -12.76 3.11
N PRO A 21 -17.69 -11.73 2.50
CA PRO A 21 -18.36 -11.84 1.22
C PRO A 21 -17.47 -12.51 0.16
N PRO A 22 -18.01 -13.41 -0.69
CA PRO A 22 -17.22 -14.23 -1.61
C PRO A 22 -16.26 -13.42 -2.51
N ARG A 23 -16.68 -12.22 -2.93
CA ARG A 23 -15.87 -11.32 -3.77
C ARG A 23 -14.58 -10.83 -3.09
N PHE A 24 -14.53 -10.81 -1.75
CA PHE A 24 -13.40 -10.30 -0.96
C PHE A 24 -12.61 -11.41 -0.27
N ARG A 25 -13.17 -12.62 -0.15
CA ARG A 25 -12.57 -13.73 0.61
C ARG A 25 -11.13 -14.05 0.18
N SER A 26 -10.86 -14.14 -1.12
CA SER A 26 -9.49 -14.40 -1.61
C SER A 26 -8.52 -13.25 -1.34
N ALA A 27 -9.00 -12.00 -1.33
CA ALA A 27 -8.18 -10.84 -1.02
C ALA A 27 -7.83 -10.82 0.47
N ALA A 28 -8.81 -11.03 1.35
CA ALA A 28 -8.59 -11.14 2.80
C ALA A 28 -7.60 -12.27 3.13
N ALA A 29 -7.77 -13.45 2.55
CA ALA A 29 -6.84 -14.58 2.73
C ALA A 29 -5.41 -14.24 2.25
N ALA A 30 -5.27 -13.53 1.12
CA ALA A 30 -3.97 -13.13 0.59
C ALA A 30 -3.28 -12.10 1.50
N MET A 31 -4.04 -11.12 2.01
CA MET A 31 -3.59 -10.12 2.97
C MET A 31 -3.08 -10.77 4.27
N LEU A 32 -3.84 -11.71 4.83
CA LEU A 32 -3.43 -12.46 6.03
C LEU A 32 -2.21 -13.34 5.78
N ALA A 33 -2.10 -13.98 4.61
CA ALA A 33 -0.91 -14.76 4.27
C ALA A 33 0.36 -13.89 4.24
N LEU A 34 0.29 -12.70 3.67
CA LEU A 34 1.42 -11.76 3.67
C LEU A 34 1.72 -11.24 5.07
N ALA A 35 0.70 -10.90 5.86
CA ALA A 35 0.89 -10.47 7.23
C ALA A 35 1.58 -11.54 8.09
N LEU A 36 1.12 -12.80 8.02
CA LEU A 36 1.75 -13.94 8.71
C LEU A 36 3.21 -14.11 8.29
N ALA A 37 3.49 -14.09 6.99
CA ALA A 37 4.85 -14.24 6.48
C ALA A 37 5.77 -13.11 6.96
N ARG A 38 5.30 -11.86 7.00
CA ARG A 38 6.04 -10.73 7.59
C ARG A 38 6.34 -10.92 9.07
N CYS A 39 5.48 -11.64 9.79
CA CYS A 39 5.67 -11.96 11.19
C CYS A 39 6.51 -13.22 11.43
N GLY A 40 7.02 -13.87 10.38
CA GLY A 40 7.74 -15.14 10.51
C GLY A 40 6.84 -16.33 10.92
N ALA A 41 5.51 -16.17 10.83
CA ALA A 41 4.54 -17.19 11.18
C ALA A 41 4.14 -18.06 9.97
N ASP A 42 3.50 -19.20 10.23
CA ASP A 42 3.04 -20.09 9.16
C ASP A 42 1.89 -19.46 8.35
N TYR A 43 2.23 -18.94 7.17
CA TYR A 43 1.29 -18.32 6.24
C TYR A 43 0.49 -19.32 5.39
N ARG A 44 0.88 -20.60 5.36
CA ARG A 44 0.32 -21.61 4.44
C ARG A 44 -1.18 -21.84 4.64
N PRO A 45 -1.73 -21.86 5.87
CA PRO A 45 -3.18 -21.96 6.09
C PRO A 45 -3.96 -20.83 5.42
N ALA A 46 -3.52 -19.57 5.54
CA ALA A 46 -4.17 -18.44 4.89
C ALA A 46 -4.02 -18.52 3.35
N LEU A 47 -2.82 -18.81 2.86
CA LEU A 47 -2.56 -18.91 1.42
C LEU A 47 -3.39 -20.01 0.73
N SER A 48 -3.61 -21.13 1.42
CA SER A 48 -4.41 -22.25 0.88
C SER A 48 -5.84 -21.82 0.50
N ARG A 49 -6.41 -20.82 1.20
CA ARG A 49 -7.76 -20.28 0.99
C ARG A 49 -7.85 -19.26 -0.16
N VAL A 50 -6.71 -18.79 -0.69
CA VAL A 50 -6.70 -17.88 -1.83
C VAL A 50 -7.07 -18.65 -3.09
N ARG A 51 -8.26 -18.42 -3.66
CA ARG A 51 -8.74 -19.11 -4.87
C ARG A 51 -8.30 -18.41 -6.16
N SER A 52 -8.08 -17.11 -6.12
CA SER A 52 -7.64 -16.32 -7.27
C SER A 52 -6.19 -16.64 -7.66
N SER A 53 -5.97 -17.17 -8.87
CA SER A 53 -4.62 -17.40 -9.42
C SER A 53 -3.78 -16.13 -9.46
N TYR A 54 -4.41 -14.98 -9.74
CA TYR A 54 -3.70 -13.69 -9.75
C TYR A 54 -3.20 -13.32 -8.35
N LEU A 55 -4.05 -13.43 -7.33
CA LEU A 55 -3.64 -13.12 -5.95
C LEU A 55 -2.61 -14.13 -5.43
N ARG A 56 -2.74 -15.43 -5.75
CA ARG A 56 -1.70 -16.43 -5.44
C ARG A 56 -0.36 -16.08 -6.07
N ALA A 57 -0.36 -15.68 -7.34
CA ALA A 57 0.85 -15.27 -8.03
C ALA A 57 1.50 -14.05 -7.36
N LEU A 58 0.70 -13.06 -6.94
CA LEU A 58 1.21 -11.89 -6.23
C LEU A 58 1.76 -12.21 -4.85
N VAL A 59 1.07 -13.04 -4.06
CA VAL A 59 1.57 -13.47 -2.75
C VAL A 59 2.90 -14.20 -2.92
N HIS A 60 2.98 -15.17 -3.83
CA HIS A 60 4.24 -15.86 -4.12
C HIS A 60 5.32 -14.95 -4.68
N ALA A 61 4.97 -13.89 -5.41
CA ALA A 61 5.94 -12.93 -5.89
C ALA A 61 6.55 -12.09 -4.76
N GLU A 62 5.82 -11.88 -3.66
CA GLU A 62 6.23 -11.01 -2.55
C GLU A 62 6.83 -11.78 -1.36
N LEU A 63 6.37 -13.00 -1.09
CA LEU A 63 6.87 -13.84 0.01
C LEU A 63 8.40 -13.92 0.14
N PRO A 64 9.19 -13.97 -0.96
CA PRO A 64 10.65 -14.06 -0.82
C PRO A 64 11.30 -12.90 -0.07
N VAL A 65 10.67 -11.71 -0.04
CA VAL A 65 11.17 -10.57 0.74
C VAL A 65 11.23 -10.90 2.24
N TYR A 66 10.33 -11.75 2.72
CA TYR A 66 10.22 -12.12 4.14
C TYR A 66 10.80 -13.52 4.42
N LEU A 67 10.87 -14.37 3.39
CA LEU A 67 11.38 -15.74 3.45
C LEU A 67 12.45 -15.95 2.37
N PRO A 68 13.63 -15.32 2.51
CA PRO A 68 14.66 -15.34 1.46
C PRO A 68 15.15 -16.76 1.12
N GLY A 69 15.19 -17.66 2.11
CA GLY A 69 15.54 -19.06 1.92
C GLY A 69 14.59 -19.84 0.99
N GLU A 70 13.37 -19.34 0.77
CA GLU A 70 12.36 -19.96 -0.09
C GLU A 70 12.25 -19.31 -1.49
N TRP A 71 13.21 -18.46 -1.88
CA TRP A 71 13.19 -17.74 -3.17
C TRP A 71 12.81 -18.61 -4.37
N ARG A 72 13.53 -19.73 -4.59
CA ARG A 72 13.31 -20.62 -5.75
C ARG A 72 11.93 -21.27 -5.73
N LEU A 73 11.46 -21.67 -4.56
CA LEU A 73 10.14 -22.28 -4.38
C LEU A 73 9.05 -21.28 -4.80
N HIS A 74 9.09 -20.08 -4.25
CA HIS A 74 8.11 -19.05 -4.49
C HIS A 74 8.14 -18.47 -5.90
N LEU A 75 9.33 -18.29 -6.47
CA LEU A 75 9.49 -17.94 -7.88
C LEU A 75 8.76 -18.94 -8.79
N SER A 76 9.03 -20.25 -8.61
CA SER A 76 8.41 -21.28 -9.44
C SER A 76 6.87 -21.29 -9.33
N ARG A 77 6.33 -21.05 -8.13
CA ARG A 77 4.89 -20.98 -7.88
C ARG A 77 4.27 -19.72 -8.48
N ALA A 78 4.92 -18.56 -8.33
CA ALA A 78 4.47 -17.30 -8.93
C ALA A 78 4.36 -17.42 -10.45
N LEU A 79 5.40 -17.93 -11.11
CA LEU A 79 5.42 -18.13 -12.57
C LEU A 79 4.35 -19.12 -13.03
N ARG A 80 4.18 -20.24 -12.32
CA ARG A 80 3.13 -21.24 -12.62
C ARG A 80 1.74 -20.62 -12.60
N HIS A 81 1.43 -19.82 -11.57
CA HIS A 81 0.14 -19.15 -11.47
C HIS A 81 -0.01 -17.99 -12.48
N ALA A 82 1.10 -17.45 -12.98
CA ALA A 82 1.09 -16.36 -13.95
C ALA A 82 0.79 -16.80 -15.40
N VAL A 83 0.96 -18.08 -15.75
CA VAL A 83 0.87 -18.58 -17.14
C VAL A 83 -0.42 -18.14 -17.83
N GLY A 84 -1.57 -18.41 -17.21
CA GLY A 84 -2.91 -18.11 -17.76
C GLY A 84 -3.43 -16.70 -17.44
N LEU A 85 -2.61 -15.80 -16.91
CA LEU A 85 -3.04 -14.44 -16.63
C LEU A 85 -3.02 -13.57 -17.89
N SER A 86 -3.92 -12.58 -17.92
CA SER A 86 -3.89 -11.53 -18.94
C SER A 86 -2.56 -10.77 -18.92
N PRO A 87 -2.13 -10.16 -20.04
CA PRO A 87 -0.86 -9.44 -20.13
C PRO A 87 -0.65 -8.43 -19.00
N SER A 88 -1.70 -7.66 -18.67
CA SER A 88 -1.64 -6.67 -17.59
C SER A 88 -1.38 -7.30 -16.22
N ARG A 89 -2.05 -8.42 -15.90
CA ARG A 89 -1.85 -9.12 -14.62
C ARG A 89 -0.49 -9.81 -14.55
N LYS A 90 -0.06 -10.41 -15.66
CA LYS A 90 1.27 -11.03 -15.79
C LYS A 90 2.38 -9.98 -15.60
N CYS A 91 2.24 -8.81 -16.21
CA CYS A 91 3.15 -7.68 -16.02
C CYS A 91 3.24 -7.26 -14.55
N VAL A 92 2.11 -7.13 -13.83
CA VAL A 92 2.12 -6.77 -12.40
C VAL A 92 2.81 -7.85 -11.54
N VAL A 93 2.58 -9.14 -11.84
CA VAL A 93 3.27 -10.25 -11.13
C VAL A 93 4.77 -10.22 -11.39
N LEU A 94 5.21 -10.05 -12.64
CA LEU A 94 6.62 -9.98 -13.01
C LEU A 94 7.29 -8.75 -12.40
N ALA A 95 6.61 -7.60 -12.38
CA ALA A 95 7.09 -6.40 -11.69
C ALA A 95 7.24 -6.65 -10.17
N ARG A 96 6.29 -7.35 -9.53
CA ARG A 96 6.43 -7.70 -8.12
C ARG A 96 7.60 -8.67 -7.87
N LEU A 97 7.82 -9.64 -8.74
CA LEU A 97 8.99 -10.54 -8.67
C LEU A 97 10.30 -9.77 -8.81
N ALA A 98 10.37 -8.81 -9.74
CA ALA A 98 11.52 -7.93 -9.88
C ALA A 98 11.76 -7.12 -8.60
N GLU A 99 10.72 -6.54 -8.02
CA GLU A 99 10.82 -5.79 -6.76
C GLU A 99 11.38 -6.65 -5.63
N SER A 100 10.90 -7.90 -5.50
CA SER A 100 11.43 -8.85 -4.52
C SER A 100 12.87 -9.26 -4.80
N ALA A 101 13.24 -9.46 -6.07
CA ALA A 101 14.62 -9.74 -6.45
C ALA A 101 15.56 -8.58 -6.04
N CYS A 102 15.17 -7.35 -6.38
CA CYS A 102 15.90 -6.13 -6.00
C CYS A 102 16.10 -6.03 -4.48
N ALA A 103 15.03 -6.27 -3.70
CA ALA A 103 15.08 -6.22 -2.24
C ALA A 103 16.06 -7.26 -1.64
N LEU A 104 16.29 -8.37 -2.33
CA LEU A 104 17.19 -9.45 -1.91
C LEU A 104 18.60 -9.35 -2.50
N GLY A 105 18.91 -8.30 -3.29
CA GLY A 105 20.17 -8.20 -4.02
C GLY A 105 20.33 -9.24 -5.14
N ILE A 106 19.23 -9.86 -5.59
CA ILE A 106 19.18 -10.78 -6.71
C ILE A 106 18.98 -9.98 -8.01
N GLN A 107 19.65 -10.40 -9.08
CA GLN A 107 19.59 -9.77 -10.39
C GLN A 107 18.12 -9.72 -10.93
N PRO A 108 17.52 -8.52 -11.12
CA PRO A 108 16.09 -8.40 -11.43
C PRO A 108 15.78 -8.35 -12.93
N ASP A 109 16.78 -8.25 -13.81
CA ASP A 109 16.57 -7.85 -15.21
C ASP A 109 15.81 -8.90 -16.02
N GLY A 110 15.92 -10.19 -15.68
CA GLY A 110 15.11 -11.22 -16.31
C GLY A 110 13.60 -10.97 -16.14
N TYR A 111 13.18 -10.50 -14.96
CA TYR A 111 11.77 -10.23 -14.67
C TYR A 111 11.33 -8.86 -15.18
N LEU A 112 12.19 -7.84 -15.04
CA LEU A 112 11.93 -6.49 -15.57
C LEU A 112 11.85 -6.51 -17.09
N GLY A 113 12.79 -7.19 -17.77
CA GLY A 113 12.79 -7.35 -19.22
C GLY A 113 11.52 -8.05 -19.71
N ALA A 114 11.10 -9.13 -19.03
CA ALA A 114 9.85 -9.81 -19.38
C ALA A 114 8.60 -8.94 -19.16
N ALA A 115 8.57 -8.13 -18.10
CA ALA A 115 7.48 -7.17 -17.87
C ALA A 115 7.46 -6.06 -18.92
N LEU A 116 8.63 -5.50 -19.26
CA LEU A 116 8.82 -4.46 -20.27
C LEU A 116 8.43 -4.94 -21.67
N ALA A 117 8.75 -6.19 -22.03
CA ALA A 117 8.36 -6.77 -23.32
C ALA A 117 6.83 -6.77 -23.55
N SER A 118 6.04 -6.78 -22.47
CA SER A 118 4.57 -6.78 -22.52
C SER A 118 3.96 -5.38 -22.30
N VAL A 119 4.76 -4.33 -22.11
CA VAL A 119 4.30 -3.04 -21.59
C VAL A 119 3.26 -2.36 -22.49
N TRP A 120 3.39 -2.50 -23.81
CA TRP A 120 2.55 -1.84 -24.81
C TRP A 120 1.13 -2.41 -24.91
N VAL A 121 0.96 -3.67 -24.52
CA VAL A 121 -0.36 -4.36 -24.46
C VAL A 121 -0.95 -4.34 -23.05
N CYS A 122 -0.30 -3.66 -22.10
CA CYS A 122 -0.77 -3.54 -20.73
C CYS A 122 -1.67 -2.32 -20.51
N SER A 123 -2.58 -2.45 -19.55
CA SER A 123 -3.38 -1.34 -19.07
C SER A 123 -2.49 -0.23 -18.50
N ARG A 124 -3.00 1.01 -18.49
CA ARG A 124 -2.30 2.16 -17.89
C ARG A 124 -1.89 1.89 -16.44
N GLY A 125 -2.75 1.24 -15.66
CA GLY A 125 -2.47 0.87 -14.27
C GLY A 125 -1.31 -0.11 -14.11
N ALA A 126 -1.21 -1.13 -14.99
CA ALA A 126 -0.08 -2.06 -14.97
C ALA A 126 1.23 -1.37 -15.36
N ARG A 127 1.20 -0.46 -16.34
CA ARG A 127 2.35 0.38 -16.72
C ARG A 127 2.81 1.29 -15.59
N ALA A 128 1.87 1.96 -14.92
CA ALA A 128 2.16 2.79 -13.76
C ALA A 128 2.83 1.97 -12.63
N ARG A 129 2.33 0.75 -12.37
CA ARG A 129 2.94 -0.13 -11.37
C ARG A 129 4.35 -0.56 -11.75
N LEU A 130 4.59 -0.89 -13.02
CA LEU A 130 5.92 -1.23 -13.53
C LEU A 130 6.89 -0.06 -13.38
N ALA A 131 6.46 1.17 -13.70
CA ALA A 131 7.27 2.36 -13.51
C ALA A 131 7.73 2.54 -12.05
N VAL A 132 6.83 2.38 -11.09
CA VAL A 132 7.18 2.48 -9.66
C VAL A 132 8.18 1.40 -9.25
N VAL A 133 8.04 0.18 -9.75
CA VAL A 133 8.99 -0.91 -9.49
C VAL A 133 10.36 -0.60 -10.11
N LEU A 134 10.41 -0.15 -11.36
CA LEU A 134 11.66 0.24 -12.02
C LEU A 134 12.42 1.29 -11.21
N ALA A 135 11.71 2.31 -10.72
CA ALA A 135 12.30 3.34 -9.87
C ALA A 135 12.87 2.75 -8.56
N GLY A 136 12.14 1.83 -7.92
CA GLY A 136 12.61 1.13 -6.72
C GLY A 136 13.81 0.22 -6.95
N CYS A 137 13.99 -0.28 -8.17
CA CYS A 137 15.14 -1.05 -8.61
C CYS A 137 16.28 -0.19 -9.19
N GLY A 138 16.23 1.14 -9.04
CA GLY A 138 17.27 2.05 -9.51
C GLY A 138 17.22 2.41 -11.00
N ARG A 139 16.28 1.87 -11.78
CA ARG A 139 16.08 2.16 -13.22
C ARG A 139 15.18 3.37 -13.42
N VAL A 140 15.59 4.49 -12.85
CA VAL A 140 14.75 5.70 -12.72
C VAL A 140 14.41 6.34 -14.07
N GLU A 141 15.36 6.42 -14.99
CA GLU A 141 15.13 7.02 -16.33
C GLU A 141 14.08 6.24 -17.14
N GLU A 142 14.16 4.90 -17.10
CA GLU A 142 13.15 4.05 -17.73
C GLU A 142 11.78 4.16 -17.07
N ALA A 143 11.76 4.27 -15.74
CA ALA A 143 10.52 4.54 -15.00
C ALA A 143 9.86 5.83 -15.47
N LEU A 144 10.63 6.92 -15.59
CA LEU A 144 10.14 8.22 -16.06
C LEU A 144 9.60 8.15 -17.49
N GLY A 145 10.25 7.39 -18.37
CA GLY A 145 9.76 7.13 -19.73
C GLY A 145 8.40 6.42 -19.79
N LEU A 146 8.07 5.58 -18.79
CA LEU A 146 6.80 4.85 -18.73
C LEU A 146 5.65 5.61 -18.08
N VAL A 147 5.95 6.58 -17.21
CA VAL A 147 4.92 7.34 -16.47
C VAL A 147 3.98 8.08 -17.43
N GLY A 148 4.52 8.66 -18.52
CA GLY A 148 3.75 9.43 -19.49
C GLY A 148 3.03 10.63 -18.85
N ASP A 149 1.73 10.77 -19.11
CA ASP A 149 0.89 11.86 -18.62
C ASP A 149 0.23 11.58 -17.26
N GLN A 150 0.63 10.52 -16.55
CA GLN A 150 -0.04 10.04 -15.33
C GLN A 150 0.56 10.67 -14.07
N PRO A 151 -0.07 11.69 -13.45
CA PRO A 151 0.59 12.45 -12.38
C PRO A 151 0.81 11.61 -11.12
N ALA A 152 -0.13 10.70 -10.81
CA ALA A 152 0.00 9.79 -9.67
C ALA A 152 1.21 8.86 -9.82
N ALA A 153 1.48 8.36 -11.03
CA ALA A 153 2.63 7.49 -11.28
C ALA A 153 3.95 8.27 -11.16
N ALA A 154 4.00 9.51 -11.65
CA ALA A 154 5.16 10.41 -11.48
C ALA A 154 5.47 10.66 -10.00
N VAL A 155 4.42 10.93 -9.21
CA VAL A 155 4.53 11.15 -7.76
C VAL A 155 5.03 9.90 -7.05
N GLU A 156 4.49 8.72 -7.36
CA GLU A 156 4.96 7.47 -6.75
C GLU A 156 6.41 7.14 -7.15
N VAL A 157 6.82 7.42 -8.38
CA VAL A 157 8.23 7.29 -8.82
C VAL A 157 9.13 8.23 -8.03
N ALA A 158 8.72 9.48 -7.83
CA ALA A 158 9.44 10.45 -7.00
C ALA A 158 9.55 10.01 -5.54
N VAL A 159 8.46 9.47 -4.97
CA VAL A 159 8.45 8.93 -3.60
C VAL A 159 9.33 7.68 -3.47
N ARG A 160 9.43 6.86 -4.52
CA ARG A 160 10.23 5.64 -4.52
C ARG A 160 11.72 5.89 -4.73
N ALA A 161 12.07 6.93 -5.49
CA ALA A 161 13.46 7.34 -5.76
C ALA A 161 13.69 8.83 -5.42
N PRO A 162 13.49 9.26 -4.16
CA PRO A 162 13.57 10.68 -3.79
C PRO A 162 15.00 11.22 -3.88
N TRP A 163 16.00 10.35 -3.82
CA TRP A 163 17.41 10.64 -4.02
C TRP A 163 17.75 11.04 -5.46
N HIS A 164 16.89 10.70 -6.44
CA HIS A 164 17.14 10.98 -7.84
C HIS A 164 16.56 12.35 -8.25
N PRO A 165 17.38 13.34 -8.65
CA PRO A 165 16.90 14.69 -8.94
C PRO A 165 15.84 14.75 -10.05
N GLY A 166 16.00 13.90 -11.09
CA GLY A 166 15.03 13.81 -12.19
C GLY A 166 13.66 13.31 -11.73
N ALA A 167 13.62 12.36 -10.77
CA ALA A 167 12.35 11.83 -10.26
C ALA A 167 11.65 12.84 -9.35
N ALA A 168 12.40 13.47 -8.44
CA ALA A 168 11.89 14.53 -7.58
C ALA A 168 11.29 15.69 -8.39
N ARG A 169 12.01 16.16 -9.42
CA ARG A 169 11.52 17.22 -10.32
C ARG A 169 10.25 16.78 -11.07
N ALA A 170 10.26 15.59 -11.67
CA ALA A 170 9.11 15.08 -12.40
C ALA A 170 7.85 14.96 -11.52
N GLY A 171 8.00 14.50 -10.28
CA GLY A 171 6.92 14.44 -9.29
C GLY A 171 6.35 15.82 -8.96
N VAL A 172 7.20 16.79 -8.65
CA VAL A 172 6.78 18.17 -8.33
C VAL A 172 6.08 18.83 -9.52
N GLU A 173 6.65 18.74 -10.72
CA GLU A 173 6.05 19.30 -11.94
C GLU A 173 4.71 18.63 -12.25
N ALA A 174 4.61 17.31 -12.10
CA ALA A 174 3.36 16.59 -12.31
C ALA A 174 2.25 17.11 -11.39
N VAL A 175 2.57 17.40 -10.12
CA VAL A 175 1.64 18.00 -9.16
C VAL A 175 1.23 19.42 -9.57
N GLN A 176 2.17 20.26 -10.01
CA GLN A 176 1.88 21.62 -10.45
C GLN A 176 0.89 21.67 -11.64
N ARG A 177 0.97 20.69 -12.55
CA ARG A 177 0.06 20.57 -13.70
C ARG A 177 -1.37 20.16 -13.33
N ILE A 178 -1.60 19.61 -12.13
CA ILE A 178 -2.94 19.21 -11.67
C ILE A 178 -3.78 20.46 -11.40
N ARG A 179 -4.85 20.67 -12.19
CA ARG A 179 -5.77 21.81 -12.02
C ARG A 179 -6.64 21.73 -10.77
N SER A 180 -7.10 20.54 -10.40
CA SER A 180 -7.95 20.33 -9.24
C SER A 180 -7.16 20.54 -7.94
N TRP A 181 -7.51 21.59 -7.19
CA TRP A 181 -6.94 21.87 -5.87
C TRP A 181 -6.94 20.63 -4.96
N ARG A 182 -8.08 19.97 -4.83
CA ARG A 182 -8.27 18.75 -4.05
C ARG A 182 -7.26 17.65 -4.42
N ARG A 183 -7.15 17.32 -5.70
CA ARG A 183 -6.19 16.30 -6.18
C ARG A 183 -4.75 16.74 -5.98
N ARG A 184 -4.46 18.03 -6.17
CA ARG A 184 -3.14 18.60 -5.97
C ARG A 184 -2.69 18.44 -4.52
N VAL A 185 -3.52 18.81 -3.55
CA VAL A 185 -3.23 18.66 -2.11
C VAL A 185 -2.98 17.19 -1.74
N ALA A 186 -3.79 16.27 -2.24
CA ALA A 186 -3.57 14.84 -2.00
C ALA A 186 -2.20 14.37 -2.54
N MET A 187 -1.80 14.82 -3.73
CA MET A 187 -0.50 14.46 -4.30
C MET A 187 0.69 15.15 -3.60
N ILE A 188 0.54 16.39 -3.14
CA ILE A 188 1.53 17.07 -2.29
C ILE A 188 1.73 16.26 -1.00
N SER A 189 0.65 15.83 -0.35
CA SER A 189 0.75 15.01 0.85
C SER A 189 1.47 13.68 0.58
N ARG A 190 1.32 13.12 -0.63
CA ARG A 190 2.04 11.90 -1.01
C ARG A 190 3.53 12.14 -1.26
N LEU A 191 3.92 13.22 -1.94
CA LEU A 191 5.32 13.60 -2.11
C LEU A 191 6.03 13.82 -0.77
N LEU A 192 5.33 14.39 0.22
CA LEU A 192 5.86 14.60 1.57
C LEU A 192 6.27 13.28 2.24
N VAL A 193 5.56 12.17 1.99
CA VAL A 193 5.95 10.84 2.51
C VAL A 193 7.33 10.42 2.01
N GLY A 194 7.69 10.78 0.77
CA GLY A 194 9.01 10.54 0.20
C GLY A 194 10.06 11.60 0.54
N GLY A 195 9.72 12.61 1.35
CA GLY A 195 10.60 13.76 1.63
C GLY A 195 10.78 14.71 0.44
N VAL A 196 9.95 14.63 -0.59
CA VAL A 196 10.05 15.48 -1.80
C VAL A 196 9.21 16.74 -1.61
N THR A 197 9.86 17.88 -1.35
CA THR A 197 9.17 19.15 -1.03
C THR A 197 9.35 20.24 -2.07
N GLY A 198 10.13 19.99 -3.13
CA GLY A 198 10.40 21.00 -4.16
C GLY A 198 11.15 22.23 -3.64
N GLY A 199 11.95 22.07 -2.57
CA GLY A 199 12.75 23.15 -1.96
C GLY A 199 12.10 23.83 -0.76
N ALA A 200 10.83 23.55 -0.45
CA ALA A 200 10.20 24.01 0.79
C ALA A 200 10.67 23.19 2.00
N LYS A 201 10.58 23.75 3.22
CA LYS A 201 10.86 22.97 4.43
C LYS A 201 9.74 21.95 4.68
N PRO A 202 10.04 20.69 5.03
CA PRO A 202 9.01 19.66 5.23
C PRO A 202 7.94 20.02 6.27
N ASP A 203 8.33 20.70 7.36
CA ASP A 203 7.42 21.12 8.44
C ASP A 203 6.44 22.21 8.01
N GLU A 204 6.87 23.14 7.14
CA GLU A 204 6.00 24.15 6.53
C GLU A 204 4.94 23.50 5.63
N VAL A 205 5.36 22.55 4.78
CA VAL A 205 4.43 21.78 3.92
C VAL A 205 3.45 20.99 4.79
N ALA A 206 3.93 20.29 5.82
CA ALA A 206 3.10 19.49 6.71
C ALA A 206 2.06 20.35 7.45
N ARG A 207 2.43 21.53 7.97
CA ARG A 207 1.49 22.48 8.60
C ARG A 207 0.45 23.00 7.62
N GLY A 208 0.86 23.33 6.39
CA GLY A 208 -0.07 23.75 5.34
C GLY A 208 -1.07 22.65 4.95
N LEU A 209 -0.65 21.38 4.92
CA LEU A 209 -1.55 20.25 4.69
C LEU A 209 -2.49 19.99 5.88
N ALA A 210 -2.00 20.14 7.11
CA ALA A 210 -2.82 19.95 8.30
C ALA A 210 -3.88 21.06 8.47
N SER A 211 -3.61 22.29 8.00
CA SER A 211 -4.52 23.42 8.14
C SER A 211 -5.77 23.33 7.25
N VAL A 212 -5.71 22.58 6.15
CA VAL A 212 -6.86 22.38 5.24
C VAL A 212 -7.79 21.26 5.69
N LEU A 213 -7.47 20.58 6.79
CA LEU A 213 -8.32 19.53 7.37
C LEU A 213 -9.29 20.09 8.43
N PRO A 214 -10.43 19.44 8.66
CA PRO A 214 -11.03 18.43 7.77
C PRO A 214 -11.66 19.11 6.54
N LEU A 215 -11.55 18.47 5.38
CA LEU A 215 -12.43 18.81 4.26
C LEU A 215 -13.82 18.24 4.58
N ARG A 216 -14.88 19.03 4.41
CA ARG A 216 -16.26 18.64 4.76
C ARG A 216 -17.21 18.91 3.59
N GLY A 217 -18.26 18.10 3.48
CA GLY A 217 -19.40 18.35 2.59
C GLY A 217 -19.78 17.19 1.69
N THR A 218 -18.83 16.35 1.30
CA THR A 218 -19.08 15.16 0.44
C THR A 218 -18.25 13.94 0.87
N ILE A 219 -18.56 12.77 0.30
CA ILE A 219 -17.75 11.56 0.48
C ILE A 219 -16.34 11.73 -0.10
N GLU A 220 -16.17 12.52 -1.18
CA GLU A 220 -14.84 12.82 -1.70
C GLU A 220 -14.02 13.66 -0.73
N ASP A 221 -14.64 14.60 -0.01
CA ASP A 221 -13.96 15.41 1.00
C ASP A 221 -13.54 14.57 2.22
N VAL A 222 -14.36 13.60 2.64
CA VAL A 222 -13.98 12.61 3.65
C VAL A 222 -12.80 11.78 3.16
N TYR A 223 -12.88 11.24 1.95
CA TYR A 223 -11.79 10.45 1.38
C TYR A 223 -10.48 11.24 1.31
N LEU A 224 -10.51 12.47 0.80
CA LEU A 224 -9.33 13.32 0.72
C LEU A 224 -8.76 13.65 2.09
N SER A 225 -9.62 13.92 3.07
CA SER A 225 -9.19 14.14 4.45
C SER A 225 -8.46 12.93 5.00
N LEU A 226 -8.99 11.73 4.76
CA LEU A 226 -8.35 10.49 5.18
C LEU A 226 -7.02 10.24 4.44
N VAL A 227 -6.94 10.52 3.13
CA VAL A 227 -5.69 10.37 2.35
C VAL A 227 -4.59 11.27 2.90
N ILE A 228 -4.91 12.55 3.11
CA ILE A 228 -3.96 13.53 3.62
C ILE A 228 -3.53 13.15 5.04
N SER A 229 -4.47 12.74 5.89
CA SER A 229 -4.20 12.35 7.29
C SER A 229 -3.29 11.13 7.37
N ARG A 230 -3.57 10.08 6.60
CA ARG A 230 -2.69 8.90 6.51
C ARG A 230 -1.30 9.29 6.02
N ASN A 231 -1.20 10.10 4.97
CA ASN A 231 0.09 10.50 4.42
C ASN A 231 0.89 11.37 5.41
N LEU A 232 0.24 12.28 6.14
CA LEU A 232 0.89 13.05 7.21
C LEU A 232 1.42 12.11 8.30
N ALA A 233 0.64 11.10 8.69
CA ALA A 233 1.08 10.12 9.67
C ALA A 233 2.26 9.26 9.17
N GLU A 234 2.19 8.74 7.94
CA GLU A 234 3.29 8.00 7.31
C GLU A 234 4.57 8.84 7.19
N ALA A 235 4.44 10.15 6.99
CA ALA A 235 5.56 11.09 6.96
C ALA A 235 6.08 11.52 8.34
N GLY A 236 5.50 11.01 9.45
CA GLY A 236 5.92 11.34 10.82
C GLY A 236 5.28 12.59 11.41
N TRP A 237 4.25 13.16 10.78
CA TRP A 237 3.58 14.41 11.16
C TRP A 237 2.17 14.22 11.71
N ALA A 238 1.83 13.01 12.21
CA ALA A 238 0.49 12.70 12.72
C ALA A 238 -0.02 13.74 13.74
N GLY A 239 0.86 14.20 14.64
CA GLY A 239 0.53 15.17 15.69
C GLY A 239 -0.05 16.49 15.18
N LEU A 240 0.34 16.97 13.99
CA LEU A 240 -0.14 18.25 13.44
C LEU A 240 -1.63 18.23 13.08
N ALA A 241 -2.17 17.05 12.75
CA ALA A 241 -3.56 16.89 12.34
C ALA A 241 -4.43 16.20 13.40
N ARG A 242 -3.86 15.78 14.56
CA ARG A 242 -4.53 14.92 15.56
C ARG A 242 -5.92 15.39 15.95
N GLY A 243 -6.08 16.60 16.49
CA GLY A 243 -7.40 17.08 16.93
C GLY A 243 -8.45 17.16 15.80
N ARG A 244 -8.03 17.42 14.55
CA ARG A 244 -8.93 17.47 13.38
C ARG A 244 -9.32 16.08 12.91
N VAL A 245 -8.40 15.13 12.98
CA VAL A 245 -8.62 13.72 12.63
C VAL A 245 -9.50 13.05 13.67
N GLU A 246 -9.28 13.30 14.95
CA GLU A 246 -10.14 12.81 16.03
C GLU A 246 -11.58 13.29 15.86
N GLN A 247 -11.79 14.56 15.48
CA GLN A 247 -13.12 15.06 15.13
C GLN A 247 -13.73 14.29 13.95
N LEU A 248 -12.95 14.01 12.90
CA LEU A 248 -13.41 13.23 11.74
C LEU A 248 -13.78 11.80 12.13
N LEU A 249 -12.94 11.13 12.92
CA LEU A 249 -13.19 9.77 13.39
C LEU A 249 -14.40 9.72 14.34
N GLY A 250 -14.58 10.74 15.19
CA GLY A 250 -15.70 10.85 16.13
C GLY A 250 -17.08 11.00 15.49
N THR A 251 -17.16 11.33 14.19
CA THR A 251 -18.44 11.42 13.46
C THR A 251 -19.15 10.07 13.25
N SER A 252 -18.53 8.96 13.66
CA SER A 252 -19.13 7.61 13.65
C SER A 252 -19.69 7.21 12.28
N LEU A 253 -18.86 7.33 11.23
CA LEU A 253 -19.23 6.88 9.90
C LEU A 253 -19.41 5.36 9.88
N PRO A 254 -20.60 4.83 9.53
CA PRO A 254 -20.83 3.39 9.49
C PRO A 254 -20.00 2.77 8.36
N LEU A 255 -19.03 1.92 8.73
CA LEU A 255 -18.03 1.36 7.80
C LEU A 255 -18.63 0.43 6.75
N ASP A 256 -19.78 -0.18 7.04
CA ASP A 256 -20.54 -1.05 6.15
C ASP A 256 -21.26 -0.29 5.02
N VAL A 257 -21.51 1.00 5.20
CA VAL A 257 -22.13 1.89 4.20
C VAL A 257 -21.07 2.55 3.30
N LEU A 258 -19.85 2.68 3.79
CA LEU A 258 -18.76 3.28 3.03
C LEU A 258 -18.30 2.35 1.89
N PRO A 259 -17.85 2.91 0.75
CA PRO A 259 -17.08 2.12 -0.21
C PRO A 259 -15.87 1.48 0.49
N HIS A 260 -15.63 0.18 0.26
CA HIS A 260 -14.60 -0.58 0.98
C HIS A 260 -13.21 0.10 0.99
N TRP A 261 -12.79 0.75 -0.11
CA TRP A 261 -11.53 1.48 -0.19
C TRP A 261 -11.48 2.73 0.71
N VAL A 262 -12.63 3.38 0.99
CA VAL A 262 -12.73 4.44 2.00
C VAL A 262 -12.67 3.84 3.39
N ALA A 263 -13.36 2.72 3.64
CA ALA A 263 -13.35 2.05 4.94
C ALA A 263 -11.95 1.54 5.32
N GLU A 264 -11.22 0.95 4.38
CA GLU A 264 -9.80 0.57 4.57
C GLU A 264 -8.96 1.78 4.97
N LEU A 265 -9.10 2.90 4.26
CA LEU A 265 -8.35 4.11 4.54
C LEU A 265 -8.73 4.72 5.90
N TYR A 266 -10.01 4.67 6.27
CA TYR A 266 -10.49 5.10 7.57
C TYR A 266 -9.81 4.31 8.69
N LEU A 267 -9.70 2.98 8.55
CA LEU A 267 -9.01 2.11 9.51
C LEU A 267 -7.49 2.36 9.55
N GLN A 268 -6.86 2.63 8.41
CA GLN A 268 -5.44 3.02 8.36
C GLN A 268 -5.19 4.32 9.12
N VAL A 269 -6.09 5.32 8.98
CA VAL A 269 -6.03 6.55 9.77
C VAL A 269 -6.27 6.24 11.25
N ALA A 270 -7.29 5.46 11.60
CA ALA A 270 -7.54 5.08 13.00
C ALA A 270 -6.32 4.39 13.63
N TYR A 271 -5.61 3.53 12.89
CA TYR A 271 -4.38 2.88 13.33
C TYR A 271 -3.30 3.89 13.73
N HIS A 272 -3.04 4.90 12.88
CA HIS A 272 -1.99 5.90 13.15
C HIS A 272 -2.30 6.82 14.33
N TYR A 273 -3.57 7.05 14.63
CA TYR A 273 -3.99 8.03 15.63
C TYR A 273 -4.45 7.42 16.95
N ALA A 274 -4.93 6.16 16.93
CA ALA A 274 -5.47 5.47 18.11
C ALA A 274 -4.85 4.06 18.32
N GLY A 275 -3.98 3.60 17.43
CA GLY A 275 -3.32 2.29 17.51
C GLY A 275 -4.13 1.13 16.94
N LEU A 276 -3.46 0.00 16.74
CA LEU A 276 -4.04 -1.21 16.16
C LEU A 276 -5.25 -1.75 16.93
N PRO A 277 -5.25 -1.84 18.28
CA PRO A 277 -6.41 -2.37 19.02
C PRO A 277 -7.68 -1.53 18.82
N ALA A 278 -7.56 -0.20 18.78
CA ALA A 278 -8.71 0.67 18.55
C ALA A 278 -9.22 0.56 17.11
N ALA A 279 -8.32 0.48 16.14
CA ALA A 279 -8.69 0.29 14.74
C ALA A 279 -9.37 -1.08 14.49
N LEU A 280 -8.91 -2.15 15.14
CA LEU A 280 -9.56 -3.47 15.04
C LEU A 280 -10.99 -3.46 15.63
N ARG A 281 -11.21 -2.81 16.77
CA ARG A 281 -12.57 -2.62 17.33
C ARG A 281 -13.50 -1.89 16.38
N LEU A 282 -12.98 -0.90 15.63
CA LEU A 282 -13.78 -0.24 14.59
C LEU A 282 -14.12 -1.20 13.44
N ALA A 283 -13.18 -2.06 13.03
CA ALA A 283 -13.39 -3.04 11.98
C ALA A 283 -14.45 -4.11 12.36
N GLU A 284 -14.58 -4.45 13.65
CA GLU A 284 -15.62 -5.37 14.15
C GLU A 284 -17.04 -4.85 13.86
N GLY A 285 -17.23 -3.52 13.89
CA GLY A 285 -18.50 -2.86 13.59
C GLY A 285 -18.90 -2.86 12.11
N ALA A 286 -18.06 -3.37 11.20
CA ALA A 286 -18.29 -3.30 9.75
C ALA A 286 -19.19 -4.43 9.18
N GLY A 287 -19.93 -5.12 10.04
CA GLY A 287 -20.86 -6.19 9.66
C GLY A 287 -20.18 -7.27 8.79
N PRO A 288 -20.73 -7.61 7.61
CA PRO A 288 -20.15 -8.64 6.73
C PRO A 288 -18.71 -8.34 6.26
N LEU A 289 -18.27 -7.07 6.25
CA LEU A 289 -16.92 -6.71 5.81
C LEU A 289 -15.85 -6.86 6.89
N ARG A 290 -16.21 -7.20 8.13
CA ARG A 290 -15.28 -7.28 9.28
C ARG A 290 -14.01 -8.08 8.98
N GLY A 291 -14.14 -9.25 8.35
CA GLY A 291 -13.01 -10.14 8.09
C GLY A 291 -12.07 -9.57 7.02
N TYR A 292 -12.63 -8.96 5.97
CA TYR A 292 -11.85 -8.26 4.94
C TYR A 292 -11.12 -7.04 5.49
N LEU A 293 -11.82 -6.19 6.24
CA LEU A 293 -11.27 -4.94 6.75
C LEU A 293 -10.21 -5.19 7.84
N SER A 294 -10.42 -6.18 8.71
CA SER A 294 -9.40 -6.61 9.68
C SER A 294 -8.16 -7.16 8.97
N ALA A 295 -8.33 -7.96 7.92
CA ALA A 295 -7.21 -8.46 7.12
C ALA A 295 -6.43 -7.33 6.42
N SER A 296 -7.12 -6.37 5.82
CA SER A 296 -6.50 -5.20 5.18
C SER A 296 -5.73 -4.35 6.21
N LEU A 297 -6.32 -4.11 7.38
CA LEU A 297 -5.68 -3.36 8.46
C LEU A 297 -4.41 -4.04 8.98
N VAL A 298 -4.43 -5.35 9.22
CA VAL A 298 -3.27 -6.09 9.71
C VAL A 298 -2.17 -6.19 8.64
N GLU A 299 -2.54 -6.40 7.37
CA GLU A 299 -1.59 -6.35 6.25
C GLU A 299 -0.92 -4.98 6.16
N TYR A 300 -1.69 -3.90 6.30
CA TYR A 300 -1.17 -2.54 6.32
C TYR A 300 -0.22 -2.30 7.50
N ALA A 301 -0.63 -2.65 8.72
CA ALA A 301 0.14 -2.42 9.94
C ALA A 301 1.49 -3.17 9.89
N THR A 302 1.48 -4.45 9.52
CA THR A 302 2.70 -5.26 9.37
C THR A 302 3.61 -4.73 8.25
N SER A 303 3.03 -4.29 7.12
CA SER A 303 3.77 -3.67 6.03
C SER A 303 4.41 -2.33 6.42
N PHE A 304 3.70 -1.50 7.19
CA PHE A 304 4.21 -0.22 7.68
C PHE A 304 5.33 -0.40 8.71
N TYR A 305 5.15 -1.32 9.66
CA TYR A 305 6.18 -1.66 10.65
C TYR A 305 7.48 -2.16 9.98
N ALA A 306 7.37 -3.09 9.02
CA ALA A 306 8.52 -3.61 8.28
C ALA A 306 9.27 -2.53 7.48
N ARG A 307 8.56 -1.52 6.95
CA ARG A 307 9.17 -0.43 6.17
C ARG A 307 9.78 0.68 7.02
N SER A 308 9.21 0.94 8.18
CA SER A 308 9.63 2.06 9.02
C SER A 308 10.92 1.78 9.79
N GLY A 309 11.39 0.53 9.86
CA GLY A 309 12.57 0.15 10.65
C GLY A 309 12.41 0.41 12.16
N ARG A 310 11.22 0.84 12.61
CA ARG A 310 10.91 1.21 14.00
C ARG A 310 10.50 -0.03 14.79
N GLY A 311 11.39 -1.02 14.77
CA GLY A 311 11.29 -2.22 15.58
C GLY A 311 11.13 -1.92 17.08
N GLU A 312 11.71 -0.80 17.53
CA GLU A 312 12.00 -0.55 18.94
C GLU A 312 11.45 0.78 19.52
N GLU A 313 10.95 1.74 18.72
CA GLU A 313 10.74 3.13 19.21
C GLU A 313 9.30 3.68 19.20
N VAL A 314 8.26 2.84 19.08
CA VAL A 314 6.85 3.31 19.21
C VAL A 314 6.18 2.65 20.41
N CYS A 315 6.86 2.70 21.56
CA CYS A 315 6.29 2.45 22.88
C CYS A 315 6.73 3.60 23.80
N GLY A 316 6.09 4.75 23.61
CA GLY A 316 6.16 5.93 24.48
C GLY A 316 4.87 6.71 24.38
#